data_AF-A0A3D1Z3V0-F1
#
_entry.id   AF-A0A3D1Z3V0-F1
#
_cell.length_a   1.000
_cell.length_b   1.000
_cell.length_c   1.000
_cell.angle_alpha   90.00
_cell.angle_beta   90.00
_cell.angle_gamma   90.00
#
_symmetry.space_group_name_H-M   'P 1'
#
loop_
_entity.id
_entity.type
_entity.pdbx_description
1 polymer ?
#
loop_
_entity_poly.entity_id
_entity_poly.type
_entity_poly.pdbx_seq_one_letter_code
_entity_poly.pdbx_strand_id
1 'polypeptide(L)'
;DTHAVALRIEAFKATTYFTGLATSKKRKNSAAMDLEIAEGKAIQNELITVLEALMPEFENIEPIKNRNAFEAKIKPAFVNAGIKFDASLKKALLASDSLGEKDPTANECTNSKGEYEADGDLRDTENVPLPKDITLPLPLGYENKGQNKGKVDKTQLLALVEQHCEKYLEEEVLPYRPDAWIDHSKIKLGYEIPFNRHFYEYEPPRDLADIEADIKGLEQEIMDMLAEVV
;
A
#
# COMPACT_ATOMS: atom_id res chain seq x y z
N ASP A 1 -25.31 -13.90 -13.31
CA ASP A 1 -26.48 -13.02 -13.40
C ASP A 1 -26.05 -11.66 -13.97
N THR A 2 -26.81 -11.11 -14.93
CA THR A 2 -26.60 -9.82 -15.60
C THR A 2 -26.42 -8.66 -14.59
N HIS A 3 -27.10 -8.72 -13.44
CA HIS A 3 -26.93 -7.71 -12.39
C HIS A 3 -25.50 -7.67 -11.82
N ALA A 4 -24.87 -8.84 -11.66
CA ALA A 4 -23.49 -8.92 -11.17
C ALA A 4 -22.49 -8.33 -12.17
N VAL A 5 -22.69 -8.57 -13.47
CA VAL A 5 -21.82 -8.02 -14.52
C VAL A 5 -21.92 -6.49 -14.58
N ALA A 6 -23.13 -5.93 -14.45
CA ALA A 6 -23.33 -4.48 -14.40
C ALA A 6 -22.62 -3.84 -13.19
N LEU A 7 -22.69 -4.46 -12.01
CA LEU A 7 -21.98 -3.99 -10.82
C LEU A 7 -20.45 -3.97 -11.01
N ARG A 8 -19.89 -4.95 -11.74
CA ARG A 8 -18.45 -4.98 -12.04
C ARG A 8 -18.01 -3.85 -12.97
N ILE A 9 -18.86 -3.46 -13.93
CA ILE A 9 -18.61 -2.31 -14.80
C ILE A 9 -18.66 -1.01 -13.98
N GLU A 10 -19.61 -0.87 -13.06
CA GLU A 10 -19.66 0.28 -12.14
C GLU A 10 -18.41 0.33 -11.23
N ALA A 11 -17.96 -0.83 -10.75
CA ALA A 11 -16.72 -0.92 -9.98
C ALA A 11 -15.50 -0.46 -10.80
N PHE A 12 -15.41 -0.85 -12.08
CA PHE A 12 -14.37 -0.35 -13.00
C PHE A 12 -14.42 1.18 -13.17
N LYS A 13 -15.62 1.76 -13.29
CA LYS A 13 -15.81 3.22 -13.41
C LYS A 13 -15.31 3.97 -12.16
N ALA A 14 -15.33 3.34 -10.98
CA ALA A 14 -14.84 3.91 -9.74
C ALA A 14 -13.31 3.86 -9.58
N THR A 15 -12.60 3.12 -10.44
CA THR A 15 -11.14 2.99 -10.35
C THR A 15 -10.42 4.32 -10.63
N THR A 16 -9.28 4.53 -9.96
CA THR A 16 -8.44 5.72 -10.18
C THR A 16 -7.95 5.84 -11.62
N TYR A 17 -7.79 4.71 -12.32
CA TYR A 17 -7.46 4.69 -13.74
C TYR A 17 -8.57 5.35 -14.55
N PHE A 18 -9.82 4.87 -14.39
CA PHE A 18 -10.95 5.37 -15.16
C PHE A 18 -11.24 6.83 -14.84
N THR A 19 -11.34 7.20 -13.56
CA THR A 19 -11.61 8.59 -13.17
C THR A 19 -10.49 9.54 -13.60
N GLY A 20 -9.24 9.06 -13.57
CA GLY A 20 -8.07 9.84 -13.95
C GLY A 20 -8.03 10.24 -15.43
N LEU A 21 -8.66 9.48 -16.32
CA LEU A 21 -8.71 9.79 -17.76
C LEU A 21 -9.34 11.16 -18.03
N ALA A 22 -10.39 11.51 -17.30
CA ALA A 22 -11.10 12.78 -17.45
C ALA A 22 -10.58 13.88 -16.51
N THR A 23 -9.30 13.81 -16.11
CA THR A 23 -8.65 14.85 -15.29
C THR A 23 -7.43 15.41 -16.01
N SER A 24 -7.17 16.71 -15.86
CA SER A 24 -5.94 17.33 -16.39
C SER A 24 -5.01 17.74 -15.26
N LYS A 25 -3.70 17.52 -15.46
CA LYS A 25 -2.65 18.04 -14.58
C LYS A 25 -2.24 19.48 -14.93
N LYS A 26 -2.73 20.02 -16.05
CA LYS A 26 -2.41 21.38 -16.51
C LYS A 26 -3.21 22.38 -15.68
N ARG A 27 -2.53 23.38 -15.11
CA ARG A 27 -3.15 24.37 -14.21
C ARG A 27 -3.22 25.80 -14.76
N LYS A 28 -2.57 26.06 -15.89
CA LYS A 28 -2.35 27.44 -16.40
C LYS A 28 -2.99 27.71 -17.77
N ASN A 29 -3.54 26.70 -18.43
CA ASN A 29 -4.15 26.84 -19.75
C ASN A 29 -5.51 26.13 -19.77
N SER A 30 -6.60 26.90 -19.66
CA SER A 30 -7.97 26.38 -19.57
C SER A 30 -8.36 25.61 -20.83
N ALA A 31 -8.12 26.15 -22.01
CA ALA A 31 -8.50 25.51 -23.26
C ALA A 31 -7.80 24.15 -23.46
N ALA A 32 -6.52 24.05 -23.08
CA ALA A 32 -5.78 22.79 -23.15
C ALA A 32 -6.20 21.78 -22.06
N MET A 33 -6.79 22.25 -20.96
CA MET A 33 -7.37 21.41 -19.91
C MET A 33 -8.75 20.89 -20.34
N ASP A 34 -9.61 21.76 -20.89
CA ASP A 34 -10.94 21.39 -21.34
C ASP A 34 -10.88 20.37 -22.49
N LEU A 35 -9.92 20.55 -23.42
CA LEU A 35 -9.64 19.59 -24.49
C LEU A 35 -9.23 18.22 -23.92
N GLU A 36 -8.27 18.19 -22.99
CA GLU A 36 -7.77 16.94 -22.38
C GLU A 36 -8.85 16.21 -21.60
N ILE A 37 -9.73 16.94 -20.89
CA ILE A 37 -10.88 16.36 -20.20
C ILE A 37 -11.90 15.81 -21.19
N ALA A 38 -12.16 16.52 -22.29
CA ALA A 38 -13.10 16.07 -23.32
C ALA A 38 -12.60 14.80 -24.04
N GLU A 39 -11.31 14.76 -24.41
CA GLU A 39 -10.65 13.58 -24.97
C GLU A 39 -10.69 12.41 -23.97
N GLY A 40 -10.40 12.68 -22.70
CA GLY A 40 -10.49 11.70 -21.61
C GLY A 40 -11.89 11.10 -21.45
N LYS A 41 -12.93 11.93 -21.52
CA LYS A 41 -14.34 11.48 -21.48
C LYS A 41 -14.72 10.66 -22.71
N ALA A 42 -14.19 10.99 -23.89
CA ALA A 42 -14.39 10.18 -25.08
C ALA A 42 -13.81 8.77 -24.89
N ILE A 43 -12.58 8.66 -24.38
CA ILE A 43 -11.95 7.37 -24.06
C ILE A 43 -12.77 6.59 -23.01
N GLN A 44 -13.27 7.28 -21.97
CA GLN A 44 -14.15 6.66 -20.97
C GLN A 44 -15.40 6.02 -21.61
N ASN A 45 -16.06 6.75 -22.50
CA ASN A 45 -17.25 6.26 -23.19
C ASN A 45 -16.93 5.07 -24.10
N GLU A 46 -15.80 5.10 -24.81
CA GLU A 46 -15.35 3.99 -25.64
C GLU A 46 -15.09 2.72 -24.79
N LEU A 47 -14.41 2.87 -23.65
CA LEU A 47 -14.16 1.77 -22.73
C LEU A 47 -15.46 1.15 -22.20
N ILE A 48 -16.42 1.98 -21.78
CA ILE A 48 -17.73 1.51 -21.32
C ILE A 48 -18.46 0.78 -22.45
N THR A 49 -18.47 1.35 -23.65
CA THR A 49 -19.13 0.74 -24.83
C THR A 49 -18.60 -0.66 -25.10
N VAL A 50 -17.28 -0.85 -25.02
CA VAL A 50 -16.65 -2.17 -25.20
C VAL A 50 -17.06 -3.14 -24.09
N LEU A 51 -17.08 -2.69 -22.84
CA LEU A 51 -17.46 -3.51 -21.70
C LEU A 51 -18.94 -3.92 -21.76
N GLU A 52 -19.83 -2.99 -22.12
CA GLU A 52 -21.26 -3.24 -22.30
C GLU A 52 -21.51 -4.23 -23.45
N ALA A 53 -20.77 -4.11 -24.55
CA ALA A 53 -20.84 -5.07 -25.65
C ALA A 53 -20.36 -6.48 -25.26
N LEU A 54 -19.44 -6.58 -24.30
CA LEU A 54 -18.97 -7.85 -23.75
C LEU A 54 -19.93 -8.49 -22.76
N MET A 55 -20.84 -7.72 -22.12
CA MET A 55 -21.72 -8.23 -21.06
C MET A 55 -22.43 -9.55 -21.39
N PRO A 56 -23.02 -9.73 -22.60
CA PRO A 56 -23.74 -10.97 -22.94
C PRO A 56 -22.84 -12.22 -22.91
N GLU A 57 -21.53 -12.08 -23.13
CA GLU A 57 -20.58 -13.22 -23.12
C GLU A 57 -20.25 -13.73 -21.71
N PHE A 58 -20.63 -12.98 -20.69
CA PHE A 58 -20.39 -13.28 -19.28
C PHE A 58 -21.71 -13.45 -18.50
N GLU A 59 -22.85 -13.48 -19.19
CA GLU A 59 -24.13 -13.81 -18.56
C GLU A 59 -24.19 -15.29 -18.20
N ASN A 60 -24.53 -15.56 -16.93
CA ASN A 60 -24.73 -16.90 -16.39
C ASN A 60 -23.55 -17.85 -16.55
N ILE A 61 -22.33 -17.32 -16.66
CA ILE A 61 -21.11 -18.11 -16.59
C ILE A 61 -20.64 -18.25 -15.14
N GLU A 62 -19.97 -19.36 -14.86
CA GLU A 62 -19.18 -19.52 -13.64
C GLU A 62 -17.98 -18.55 -13.64
N PRO A 63 -17.52 -18.09 -12.46
CA PRO A 63 -16.34 -17.24 -12.35
C PRO A 63 -15.12 -17.88 -13.03
N ILE A 64 -14.45 -17.09 -13.89
CA ILE A 64 -13.24 -17.55 -14.57
C ILE A 64 -12.07 -17.48 -13.58
N LYS A 65 -11.63 -18.64 -13.11
CA LYS A 65 -10.59 -18.81 -12.08
C LYS A 65 -9.16 -18.57 -12.56
N ASN A 66 -8.94 -18.43 -13.87
CA ASN A 66 -7.63 -18.21 -14.45
C ASN A 66 -7.55 -16.81 -15.08
N ARG A 67 -6.71 -15.96 -14.50
CA ARG A 67 -6.52 -14.56 -14.95
C ARG A 67 -6.08 -14.46 -16.41
N ASN A 68 -5.18 -15.35 -16.87
CA ASN A 68 -4.69 -15.33 -18.25
C ASN A 68 -5.78 -15.75 -19.24
N ALA A 69 -6.63 -16.71 -18.85
CA ALA A 69 -7.78 -17.12 -19.66
C ALA A 69 -8.83 -15.99 -19.78
N PHE A 70 -9.10 -15.29 -18.68
CA PHE A 70 -10.00 -14.12 -18.70
C PHE A 70 -9.45 -12.99 -19.57
N GLU A 71 -8.16 -12.65 -19.42
CA GLU A 71 -7.49 -11.64 -20.24
C GLU A 71 -7.54 -11.99 -21.74
N ALA A 72 -7.27 -13.24 -22.09
CA ALA A 72 -7.33 -13.71 -23.47
C ALA A 72 -8.73 -13.59 -24.08
N LYS A 73 -9.79 -13.69 -23.26
CA LYS A 73 -11.18 -13.54 -23.69
C LYS A 73 -11.57 -12.08 -23.93
N ILE A 74 -11.19 -11.15 -23.05
CA ILE A 74 -11.61 -9.74 -23.17
C ILE A 74 -10.72 -8.92 -24.11
N LYS A 75 -9.43 -9.25 -24.22
CA LYS A 75 -8.44 -8.45 -24.97
C LYS A 75 -8.83 -8.21 -26.45
N PRO A 76 -9.35 -9.19 -27.21
CA PRO A 76 -9.74 -8.96 -28.60
C PRO A 76 -10.77 -7.84 -28.77
N ALA A 77 -11.73 -7.68 -27.86
CA ALA A 77 -12.75 -6.65 -27.96
C ALA A 77 -12.17 -5.23 -27.88
N PHE A 78 -11.21 -5.00 -26.96
CA PHE A 78 -10.52 -3.73 -26.87
C PHE A 78 -9.66 -3.43 -28.11
N VAL A 79 -8.92 -4.44 -28.59
CA VAL A 79 -8.08 -4.28 -29.80
C VAL A 79 -8.93 -3.98 -31.04
N ASN A 80 -10.08 -4.65 -31.20
CA ASN A 80 -11.01 -4.43 -32.31
C ASN A 80 -11.67 -3.04 -32.24
N ALA A 81 -11.85 -2.48 -31.04
CA ALA A 81 -12.30 -1.12 -30.85
C ALA A 81 -11.18 -0.06 -31.03
N GLY A 82 -9.95 -0.47 -31.39
CA GLY A 82 -8.81 0.43 -31.53
C GLY A 82 -8.19 0.89 -30.21
N ILE A 83 -8.63 0.33 -29.08
CA ILE A 83 -8.14 0.68 -27.75
C ILE A 83 -6.89 -0.16 -27.44
N LYS A 84 -5.80 0.52 -27.06
CA LYS A 84 -4.56 -0.15 -26.66
C LYS A 84 -4.74 -0.87 -25.32
N PHE A 85 -4.63 -2.19 -25.33
CA PHE A 85 -4.66 -3.02 -24.12
C PHE A 85 -3.30 -3.04 -23.41
N ASP A 86 -2.93 -1.90 -22.79
CA ASP A 86 -1.65 -1.73 -22.10
C ASP A 86 -1.66 -2.20 -20.64
N ALA A 87 -0.50 -2.13 -19.98
CA ALA A 87 -0.34 -2.58 -18.59
C ALA A 87 -1.22 -1.78 -17.59
N SER A 88 -1.52 -0.52 -17.87
CA SER A 88 -2.34 0.34 -17.01
C SER A 88 -3.80 -0.06 -17.09
N LEU A 89 -4.33 -0.20 -18.31
CA LEU A 89 -5.70 -0.66 -18.54
C LEU A 89 -5.89 -2.09 -18.02
N LYS A 90 -4.94 -2.99 -18.32
CA LYS A 90 -4.95 -4.37 -17.82
C LYS A 90 -5.04 -4.40 -16.30
N LYS A 91 -4.18 -3.63 -15.60
CA LYS A 91 -4.18 -3.59 -14.14
C LYS A 91 -5.50 -3.06 -13.58
N ALA A 92 -6.09 -2.04 -14.22
CA ALA A 92 -7.36 -1.47 -13.79
C ALA A 92 -8.53 -2.45 -13.96
N LEU A 93 -8.61 -3.14 -15.11
CA LEU A 93 -9.67 -4.11 -15.40
C LEU A 93 -9.59 -5.34 -14.48
N LEU A 94 -8.38 -5.88 -14.29
CA LEU A 94 -8.15 -7.13 -13.55
C LEU A 94 -8.02 -6.94 -12.03
N ALA A 95 -8.17 -5.72 -11.52
CA ALA A 95 -8.12 -5.46 -10.09
C ALA A 95 -9.29 -6.13 -9.35
N SER A 96 -9.06 -6.50 -8.09
CA SER A 96 -10.04 -7.18 -7.23
C SER A 96 -11.25 -6.32 -6.85
N ASP A 97 -11.13 -5.00 -7.03
CA ASP A 97 -12.17 -3.99 -6.84
C ASP A 97 -12.76 -3.51 -8.18
N SER A 98 -12.50 -4.23 -9.27
CA SER A 98 -13.03 -3.93 -10.61
C SER A 98 -13.75 -5.15 -11.19
N LEU A 99 -13.22 -5.78 -12.27
CA LEU A 99 -13.83 -6.95 -12.87
C LEU A 99 -13.43 -8.25 -12.17
N GLY A 100 -12.31 -8.24 -11.44
CA GLY A 100 -11.82 -9.38 -10.68
C GLY A 100 -12.31 -9.38 -9.24
N GLU A 101 -12.14 -10.51 -8.57
CA GLU A 101 -12.26 -10.64 -7.12
C GLU A 101 -11.20 -11.61 -6.59
N LYS A 102 -10.95 -11.56 -5.27
CA LYS A 102 -10.04 -12.49 -4.62
C LYS A 102 -10.79 -13.77 -4.29
N ASP A 103 -10.36 -14.89 -4.86
CA ASP A 103 -10.90 -16.22 -4.63
C ASP A 103 -9.75 -17.19 -4.24
N PRO A 104 -9.73 -17.73 -3.01
CA PRO A 104 -8.73 -18.70 -2.58
C PRO A 104 -8.71 -20.01 -3.40
N THR A 105 -9.79 -20.29 -4.14
CA THR A 105 -9.92 -21.47 -4.99
C THR A 105 -9.55 -21.21 -6.45
N ALA A 106 -9.12 -19.98 -6.77
CA ALA A 106 -8.66 -19.60 -8.10
C ALA A 106 -7.26 -20.17 -8.40
N ASN A 107 -6.88 -20.18 -9.68
CA ASN A 107 -5.55 -20.61 -10.07
C ASN A 107 -4.50 -19.57 -9.67
N GLU A 108 -3.32 -20.07 -9.30
CA GLU A 108 -2.15 -19.26 -8.99
C GLU A 108 -1.82 -18.31 -10.14
N CYS A 109 -1.61 -17.04 -9.82
CA CYS A 109 -1.22 -16.03 -10.78
C CYS A 109 0.30 -16.04 -10.95
N THR A 110 0.77 -16.12 -12.20
CA THR A 110 2.19 -16.03 -12.54
C THR A 110 2.48 -14.80 -13.38
N ASN A 111 3.69 -14.28 -13.22
CA ASN A 111 4.22 -13.21 -14.06
C ASN A 111 4.67 -13.76 -15.43
N SER A 112 5.18 -12.90 -16.31
CA SER A 112 5.65 -13.30 -17.64
C SER A 112 6.86 -14.25 -17.65
N LYS A 113 7.53 -14.42 -16.50
CA LYS A 113 8.65 -15.34 -16.31
C LYS A 113 8.21 -16.70 -15.73
N GLY A 114 6.92 -16.87 -15.44
CA GLY A 114 6.40 -18.07 -14.79
C GLY A 114 6.60 -18.12 -13.27
N GLU A 115 7.07 -17.03 -12.66
CA GLU A 115 7.20 -16.91 -11.21
C GLU A 115 5.84 -16.53 -10.61
N TYR A 116 5.52 -17.06 -9.43
CA TYR A 116 4.30 -16.72 -8.71
C TYR A 116 4.26 -15.25 -8.29
N GLU A 117 3.10 -14.63 -8.44
CA GLU A 117 2.86 -13.27 -7.98
C GLU A 117 2.47 -13.28 -6.50
N ALA A 118 3.24 -12.56 -5.69
CA ALA A 118 2.92 -12.37 -4.27
C ALA A 118 1.65 -11.52 -4.11
N ASP A 119 0.72 -11.98 -3.27
CA ASP A 119 -0.41 -11.14 -2.85
C ASP A 119 0.10 -9.99 -1.98
N GLY A 120 -0.22 -8.75 -2.39
CA GLY A 120 0.16 -7.54 -1.67
C GLY A 120 -0.51 -7.43 -0.30
N ASP A 121 -1.71 -7.99 -0.13
CA ASP A 121 -2.50 -7.87 1.10
C ASP A 121 -2.09 -8.90 2.16
N LEU A 122 -1.34 -9.93 1.78
CA LEU A 122 -0.80 -10.95 2.68
C LEU A 122 0.66 -10.65 3.08
N ARG A 123 1.18 -9.46 2.73
CA ARG A 123 2.52 -9.05 3.13
C ARG A 123 2.54 -8.68 4.61
N ASP A 124 3.49 -9.25 5.32
CA ASP A 124 3.78 -8.88 6.70
C ASP A 124 5.27 -8.54 6.87
N THR A 125 5.63 -7.97 8.02
CA THR A 125 7.01 -7.63 8.36
C THR A 125 7.37 -8.14 9.74
N GLU A 126 8.44 -8.92 9.81
CA GLU A 126 8.99 -9.41 11.08
C GLU A 126 10.23 -8.61 11.48
N ASN A 127 10.33 -8.30 12.78
CA ASN A 127 11.53 -7.67 13.35
C ASN A 127 12.50 -8.76 13.80
N VAL A 128 13.47 -9.07 12.95
CA VAL A 128 14.51 -10.07 13.25
C VAL A 128 15.70 -9.38 13.93
N PRO A 129 16.07 -9.76 15.16
CA PRO A 129 17.28 -9.25 15.80
C PRO A 129 18.54 -9.57 14.99
N LEU A 130 19.60 -8.77 15.14
CA LEU A 130 20.89 -9.12 14.54
C LEU A 130 21.50 -10.36 15.23
N PRO A 131 22.27 -11.18 14.49
CA PRO A 131 23.03 -12.29 15.09
C PRO A 131 23.93 -11.77 16.23
N LYS A 132 23.90 -12.45 17.39
CA LYS A 132 24.65 -12.02 18.58
C LYS A 132 26.17 -12.04 18.39
N ASP A 133 26.65 -12.85 17.47
CA ASP A 133 28.04 -13.07 17.11
C ASP A 133 28.48 -12.27 15.88
N ILE A 134 27.62 -11.38 15.36
CA ILE A 134 27.97 -10.53 14.22
C ILE A 134 29.17 -9.63 14.56
N THR A 135 30.16 -9.60 13.67
CA THR A 135 31.35 -8.77 13.88
C THR A 135 31.04 -7.30 13.62
N LEU A 136 31.46 -6.44 14.56
CA LEU A 136 31.38 -4.99 14.43
C LEU A 136 32.75 -4.40 14.04
N PRO A 137 32.80 -3.33 13.21
CA PRO A 137 31.66 -2.59 12.66
C PRO A 137 30.93 -3.35 11.53
N LEU A 138 29.62 -3.13 11.40
CA LEU A 138 28.84 -3.70 10.30
C LEU A 138 29.38 -3.20 8.96
N PRO A 139 29.38 -4.02 7.89
CA PRO A 139 29.81 -3.62 6.55
C PRO A 139 28.73 -2.76 5.87
N LEU A 140 28.48 -1.58 6.44
CA LEU A 140 27.48 -0.63 6.01
C LEU A 140 28.06 0.79 6.07
N GLY A 141 27.93 1.54 4.99
CA GLY A 141 28.33 2.95 4.94
C GLY A 141 27.35 3.86 5.69
N TYR A 142 27.82 5.04 6.10
CA TYR A 142 26.93 6.08 6.63
C TYR A 142 26.16 6.79 5.52
N GLU A 143 24.92 7.17 5.83
CA GLU A 143 24.10 8.01 4.97
C GLU A 143 24.48 9.48 5.16
N ASN A 144 24.83 10.14 4.05
CA ASN A 144 25.21 11.55 3.99
C ASN A 144 24.21 12.32 3.12
N LYS A 145 23.67 13.40 3.69
CA LYS A 145 22.73 14.29 3.00
C LYS A 145 23.42 14.89 1.76
N GLY A 146 22.84 14.66 0.58
CA GLY A 146 23.34 15.19 -0.69
C GLY A 146 24.27 14.27 -1.49
N GLN A 147 24.73 13.15 -0.92
CA GLN A 147 25.61 12.20 -1.61
C GLN A 147 24.91 10.86 -1.87
N ASN A 148 24.40 10.21 -0.82
CA ASN A 148 23.89 8.82 -0.87
C ASN A 148 22.60 8.63 -0.06
N LYS A 149 21.80 9.70 0.09
CA LYS A 149 20.51 9.63 0.80
C LYS A 149 19.62 8.52 0.23
N GLY A 150 19.28 7.51 1.03
CA GLY A 150 18.51 6.33 0.64
C GLY A 150 19.21 5.35 -0.31
N LYS A 151 20.53 5.49 -0.55
CA LYS A 151 21.31 4.71 -1.52
C LYS A 151 22.55 4.03 -0.92
N VAL A 152 22.52 3.74 0.37
CA VAL A 152 23.59 2.98 1.02
C VAL A 152 23.56 1.54 0.49
N ASP A 153 24.71 1.05 0.03
CA ASP A 153 24.86 -0.36 -0.37
C ASP A 153 24.78 -1.26 0.86
N LYS A 154 23.83 -2.21 0.83
CA LYS A 154 23.56 -3.16 1.90
C LYS A 154 23.99 -4.58 1.53
N THR A 155 24.52 -4.80 0.34
CA THR A 155 24.74 -6.14 -0.23
C THR A 155 25.57 -7.02 0.67
N GLN A 156 26.69 -6.50 1.20
CA GLN A 156 27.57 -7.25 2.09
C GLN A 156 26.90 -7.57 3.43
N LEU A 157 26.14 -6.63 4.00
CA LEU A 157 25.42 -6.86 5.25
C LEU A 157 24.31 -7.90 5.07
N LEU A 158 23.53 -7.82 4.00
CA LEU A 158 22.46 -8.78 3.72
C LEU A 158 23.01 -10.19 3.57
N ALA A 159 24.13 -10.37 2.86
CA ALA A 159 24.78 -11.67 2.73
C ALA A 159 25.24 -12.28 4.07
N LEU A 160 25.56 -11.45 5.07
CA LEU A 160 25.95 -11.94 6.40
C LEU A 160 24.75 -12.36 7.26
N VAL A 161 23.58 -11.76 7.05
CA VAL A 161 22.39 -12.00 7.88
C VAL A 161 21.37 -12.91 7.22
N GLU A 162 21.49 -13.19 5.92
CA GLU A 162 20.54 -13.98 5.14
C GLU A 162 20.19 -15.32 5.80
N GLN A 163 21.22 -16.12 6.13
CA GLN A 163 21.03 -17.42 6.79
C GLN A 163 20.36 -17.28 8.17
N HIS A 164 20.64 -16.20 8.90
CA HIS A 164 20.02 -15.94 10.20
C HIS A 164 18.53 -15.62 10.04
N CYS A 165 18.16 -14.82 9.03
CA CYS A 165 16.78 -14.51 8.72
C CYS A 165 16.00 -15.75 8.27
N GLU A 166 16.58 -16.60 7.42
CA GLU A 166 15.96 -17.87 7.00
C GLU A 166 15.74 -18.81 8.19
N LYS A 167 16.72 -18.92 9.09
CA LYS A 167 16.57 -19.70 10.31
C LYS A 167 15.44 -19.17 11.21
N TYR A 168 15.34 -17.85 11.36
CA TYR A 168 14.24 -17.23 12.10
C TYR A 168 12.88 -17.52 11.45
N LEU A 169 12.78 -17.45 10.11
CA LEU A 169 11.58 -17.83 9.37
C LEU A 169 11.18 -19.28 9.69
N GLU A 170 12.13 -20.21 9.64
CA GLU A 170 11.89 -21.63 9.92
C GLU A 170 11.42 -21.89 11.36
N GLU A 171 12.04 -21.24 12.34
CA GLU A 171 11.77 -21.48 13.77
C GLU A 171 10.51 -20.75 14.27
N GLU A 172 10.28 -19.51 13.84
CA GLU A 172 9.27 -18.62 14.43
C GLU A 172 8.07 -18.36 13.51
N VAL A 173 8.20 -18.48 12.18
CA VAL A 173 7.15 -18.10 11.23
C VAL A 173 6.47 -19.32 10.58
N LEU A 174 7.24 -20.24 9.99
CA LEU A 174 6.71 -21.41 9.27
C LEU A 174 5.78 -22.31 10.12
N PRO A 175 5.95 -22.47 11.45
CA PRO A 175 5.00 -23.22 12.27
C PRO A 175 3.57 -22.64 12.26
N TYR A 176 3.42 -21.35 11.98
CA TYR A 176 2.14 -20.64 11.97
C TYR A 176 1.69 -20.25 10.55
N ARG A 177 2.63 -20.10 9.62
CA ARG A 177 2.41 -19.70 8.22
C ARG A 177 3.31 -20.52 7.27
N PRO A 178 2.89 -21.74 6.88
CA PRO A 178 3.74 -22.66 6.12
C PRO A 178 4.04 -22.20 4.69
N ASP A 179 3.28 -21.24 4.17
CA ASP A 179 3.42 -20.63 2.84
C ASP A 179 4.23 -19.32 2.84
N ALA A 180 4.74 -18.90 4.00
CA ALA A 180 5.54 -17.69 4.13
C ALA A 180 6.94 -17.86 3.53
N TRP A 181 7.46 -16.77 2.95
CA TRP A 181 8.83 -16.69 2.42
C TRP A 181 9.35 -15.26 2.53
N ILE A 182 10.67 -15.10 2.57
CA ILE A 182 11.31 -13.78 2.69
C ILE A 182 11.59 -13.19 1.31
N ASP A 183 11.06 -11.99 1.06
CA ASP A 183 11.52 -11.15 -0.05
C ASP A 183 12.80 -10.39 0.36
N HIS A 184 13.96 -11.03 0.14
CA HIS A 184 15.28 -10.48 0.52
C HIS A 184 15.58 -9.10 -0.09
N SER A 185 14.97 -8.77 -1.23
CA SER A 185 15.15 -7.47 -1.89
C SER A 185 14.52 -6.32 -1.10
N LYS A 186 13.61 -6.62 -0.16
CA LYS A 186 12.87 -5.64 0.64
C LYS A 186 13.31 -5.56 2.10
N ILE A 187 14.35 -6.28 2.50
CA ILE A 187 14.88 -6.22 3.87
C ILE A 187 15.35 -4.80 4.19
N LYS A 188 14.96 -4.32 5.38
CA LYS A 188 15.37 -3.02 5.90
C LYS A 188 16.12 -3.22 7.21
N LEU A 189 17.28 -2.58 7.32
CA LEU A 189 17.97 -2.45 8.58
C LEU A 189 17.36 -1.30 9.37
N GLY A 190 16.88 -1.59 10.58
CA GLY A 190 16.45 -0.62 11.57
C GLY A 190 17.30 -0.76 12.84
N TYR A 191 17.26 0.28 13.68
CA TYR A 191 17.74 0.21 15.05
C TYR A 191 16.71 0.91 15.92
N GLU A 192 16.50 0.36 17.12
CA GLU A 192 15.64 0.96 18.13
C GLU A 192 16.53 1.41 19.29
N ILE A 193 16.43 2.68 19.66
CA ILE A 193 17.03 3.20 20.89
C ILE A 193 15.86 3.48 21.81
N PRO A 194 15.60 2.64 22.83
CA PRO A 194 14.50 2.87 23.75
C PRO A 194 14.87 4.02 24.70
N PHE A 195 14.68 5.25 24.23
CA PHE A 195 15.12 6.46 24.93
C PHE A 195 14.55 6.53 26.34
N ASN A 196 13.25 6.27 26.50
CA ASN A 196 12.62 6.27 27.83
C ASN A 196 13.23 5.22 28.76
N ARG A 197 13.62 4.05 28.26
CA ARG A 197 14.22 3.01 29.12
C ARG A 197 15.59 3.43 29.67
N HIS A 198 16.35 4.23 28.90
CA HIS A 198 17.73 4.56 29.22
C HIS A 198 17.93 5.97 29.77
N PHE A 199 17.06 6.91 29.41
CA PHE A 199 17.19 8.34 29.71
C PHE A 199 16.01 8.90 30.48
N TYR A 200 15.00 8.10 30.83
CA TYR A 200 13.95 8.57 31.73
C TYR A 200 14.52 8.71 33.13
N GLU A 201 14.64 9.95 33.58
CA GLU A 201 14.83 10.29 34.97
C GLU A 201 13.45 10.50 35.58
N TYR A 202 13.14 9.76 36.64
CA TYR A 202 11.86 9.90 37.33
C TYR A 202 11.81 11.25 38.05
N GLU A 203 10.95 12.15 37.57
CA GLU A 203 10.59 13.36 38.29
C GLU A 203 9.42 13.04 39.23
N PRO A 204 9.63 13.08 40.55
CA PRO A 204 8.53 12.91 41.49
C PRO A 204 7.50 14.03 41.28
N PRO A 205 6.20 13.76 41.50
CA PRO A 205 5.20 14.81 41.54
C PRO A 205 5.58 15.91 42.55
N ARG A 206 5.20 17.17 42.25
CA ARG A 206 5.32 18.29 43.20
C ARG A 206 4.65 17.98 44.53
N ASP A 207 5.17 18.56 45.61
CA ASP A 207 4.67 18.32 46.96
C ASP A 207 3.20 18.75 47.10
N LEU A 208 2.43 18.03 47.92
CA LEU A 208 1.03 18.35 48.16
C LEU A 208 0.85 19.74 48.77
N ALA A 209 1.78 20.19 49.62
CA ALA A 209 1.74 21.51 50.23
C ALA A 209 1.85 22.63 49.19
N ASP A 210 2.68 22.44 48.16
CA ASP A 210 2.82 23.40 47.06
C ASP A 210 1.55 23.43 46.21
N ILE A 211 0.94 22.26 45.97
CA ILE A 211 -0.35 22.16 45.27
C ILE A 211 -1.45 22.89 46.06
N GLU A 212 -1.53 22.68 47.38
CA GLU A 212 -2.50 23.35 48.24
C GLU A 212 -2.30 24.87 48.27
N ALA A 213 -1.05 25.33 48.29
CA ALA A 213 -0.72 26.76 48.25
C ALA A 213 -1.15 27.39 46.92
N ASP A 214 -0.85 26.75 45.79
CA ASP A 214 -1.29 27.19 44.46
C ASP A 214 -2.82 27.24 44.36
N ILE A 215 -3.52 26.21 44.85
CA ILE A 215 -4.99 26.16 44.85
C ILE A 215 -5.57 27.32 45.66
N LYS A 216 -5.09 27.56 46.88
CA LYS A 216 -5.55 28.68 47.71
C LYS A 216 -5.27 30.04 47.08
N GLY A 217 -4.13 30.19 46.42
CA GLY A 217 -3.79 31.40 45.66
C GLY A 217 -4.80 31.65 44.54
N LEU A 218 -5.05 30.63 43.72
CA LEU A 218 -6.05 30.70 42.65
C LEU A 218 -7.46 30.95 43.17
N GLU A 219 -7.86 30.35 44.29
CA GLU A 219 -9.15 30.61 44.95
C GLU A 219 -9.27 32.08 45.36
N GLN A 220 -8.22 32.66 45.93
CA GLN A 220 -8.22 34.08 46.32
C GLN A 220 -8.29 34.99 45.09
N GLU A 221 -7.51 34.72 44.05
CA GLU A 221 -7.56 35.47 42.79
C GLU A 221 -8.97 35.45 42.16
N ILE A 222 -9.63 34.29 42.15
CA ILE A 222 -11.01 34.15 41.66
C ILE A 222 -11.99 34.98 42.50
N MET A 223 -11.86 34.94 43.83
CA MET A 223 -12.73 35.72 44.72
C MET A 223 -12.54 37.23 44.54
N ASP A 224 -11.31 37.68 44.35
CA ASP A 224 -10.99 39.09 44.09
C ASP A 224 -11.57 39.54 42.74
N MET A 225 -11.43 38.74 41.69
CA MET A 225 -12.03 39.02 40.37
C MET A 225 -13.57 39.08 40.43
N LEU A 226 -14.21 38.20 41.20
CA LEU A 226 -15.66 38.23 41.38
C LEU A 226 -16.11 39.47 42.16
N ALA A 227 -15.30 39.94 43.11
CA ALA A 227 -15.59 41.16 43.87
C ALA A 227 -15.48 42.43 43.02
N GLU A 228 -14.65 42.47 41.97
CA GLU A 228 -14.57 43.60 41.05
C GLU A 228 -15.77 43.70 40.08
N VAL A 229 -16.56 42.63 39.92
CA VAL A 229 -17.69 42.54 38.98
C VAL A 229 -19.04 42.87 39.64
N VAL A 230 -19.08 42.98 40.98
CA VAL A 230 -20.27 43.32 41.79
C VAL A 230 -20.19 44.76 42.28
#